data_AF-A0A8T4KSD1-F1
#
_entry.id   AF-A0A8T4KSD1-F1
#
_cell.length_a   1.000
_cell.length_b   1.000
_cell.length_c   1.000
_cell.angle_alpha   90.00
_cell.angle_beta   90.00
_cell.angle_gamma   90.00
#
_symmetry.space_group_name_H-M   'P 1'
#
loop_
_entity.id
_entity.type
_entity.pdbx_description
1 polymer ?
#
loop_
_entity_poly.entity_id
_entity_poly.type
_entity_poly.pdbx_seq_one_letter_code
_entity_poly.pdbx_strand_id
1 'polypeptide(L)'
;MIRNELNGGLRPLYHYSENFFCLCRERNIIVVISGLFLKEVKSKTFLTEKEILDYFKSIYLIKYELAFPTAKVDERNKELKAKGLHYPDSLHAAYALETNCEYLVTWNKKDFEPLENLIRVISPDEVRNHIP
;
A
#
# COMPACT_ATOMS: atom_id res chain seq x y z
N MET A 1 4.28 -4.90 -32.69
CA MET A 1 5.53 -4.14 -32.47
C MET A 1 5.17 -2.92 -31.63
N ILE A 2 5.84 -2.70 -30.49
CA ILE A 2 5.69 -1.45 -29.72
C ILE A 2 7.10 -0.87 -29.54
N ARG A 3 7.24 0.39 -29.97
CA ARG A 3 8.47 1.18 -29.89
C ARG A 3 8.34 2.07 -28.66
N ASN A 4 9.19 1.88 -27.65
CA ASN A 4 9.19 2.69 -26.44
C ASN A 4 10.25 3.79 -26.62
N GLU A 5 9.87 4.90 -27.23
CA GLU A 5 10.67 6.13 -27.21
C GLU A 5 10.19 7.00 -26.04
N LEU A 6 10.78 6.81 -24.86
CA LEU A 6 10.69 7.77 -23.76
C LEU A 6 12.10 8.26 -23.42
N ASN A 7 12.66 9.03 -24.35
CA ASN A 7 13.72 9.99 -24.06
C ASN A 7 13.10 11.13 -23.23
N GLY A 8 12.99 10.95 -21.92
CA GLY A 8 12.58 12.02 -20.99
C GLY A 8 11.79 11.53 -19.77
N GLY A 9 12.50 11.22 -18.68
CA GLY A 9 12.12 11.55 -17.30
C GLY A 9 10.83 10.99 -16.66
N LEU A 10 9.95 10.29 -17.38
CA LEU A 10 8.72 9.72 -16.83
C LEU A 10 8.92 8.23 -16.57
N ARG A 11 9.29 7.87 -15.34
CA ARG A 11 9.28 6.46 -14.90
C ARG A 11 7.82 5.99 -14.87
N PRO A 12 7.44 4.93 -15.62
CA PRO A 12 6.09 4.40 -15.53
C PRO A 12 5.93 3.73 -14.15
N LEU A 13 5.35 4.44 -13.19
CA LEU A 13 5.06 3.90 -11.86
C LEU A 13 4.17 2.65 -11.92
N TYR A 14 3.40 2.51 -13.00
CA TYR A 14 2.55 1.35 -13.28
C TYR A 14 3.29 0.01 -13.27
N HIS A 15 4.48 -0.07 -13.89
CA HIS A 15 5.23 -1.34 -13.94
C HIS A 15 5.72 -1.79 -12.56
N TYR A 16 6.03 -0.85 -11.66
CA TYR A 16 6.45 -1.19 -10.31
C TYR A 16 5.29 -1.72 -9.47
N SER A 17 4.09 -1.13 -9.63
CA SER A 17 2.88 -1.64 -8.99
C SER A 17 2.48 -3.02 -9.52
N GLU A 18 2.58 -3.26 -10.83
CA GLU A 18 2.35 -4.59 -11.43
C GLU A 18 3.34 -5.62 -10.89
N ASN A 19 4.63 -5.30 -10.91
CA ASN A 19 5.68 -6.17 -10.37
C ASN A 19 5.47 -6.47 -8.88
N PHE A 20 5.04 -5.48 -8.10
CA PHE A 20 4.68 -5.67 -6.70
C PHE A 20 3.57 -6.71 -6.53
N PHE A 21 2.46 -6.59 -7.26
CA PHE A 21 1.37 -7.56 -7.14
C PHE A 21 1.74 -8.95 -7.66
N CYS A 22 2.53 -9.04 -8.73
CA CYS A 22 3.10 -10.30 -9.19
C CYS A 22 3.95 -10.98 -8.10
N LEU A 23 4.83 -10.22 -7.44
CA LEU A 23 5.65 -10.73 -6.33
C LEU A 23 4.78 -11.16 -5.15
N CYS A 24 3.75 -10.39 -4.80
CA CYS A 24 2.82 -10.77 -3.74
C CYS A 24 2.16 -12.12 -4.01
N ARG A 25 1.75 -12.37 -5.26
CA ARG A 25 1.21 -13.67 -5.67
C ARG A 25 2.28 -14.77 -5.59
N GLU A 26 3.45 -14.56 -6.19
CA GLU A 26 4.52 -15.56 -6.28
C GLU A 26 5.04 -16.00 -4.90
N ARG A 27 5.16 -15.04 -3.97
CA ARG A 27 5.65 -15.27 -2.61
C ARG A 27 4.55 -15.47 -1.58
N ASN A 28 3.30 -15.55 -2.04
CA ASN A 28 2.14 -15.80 -1.18
C ASN A 28 1.95 -14.74 -0.06
N ILE A 29 2.36 -13.50 -0.33
CA ILE A 29 2.27 -12.36 0.57
C ILE A 29 0.79 -11.97 0.72
N ILE A 30 0.36 -11.74 1.96
CA ILE A 30 -0.98 -11.23 2.27
C ILE A 30 -0.94 -9.71 2.24
N VAL A 31 -1.69 -9.11 1.33
CA VAL A 31 -1.83 -7.65 1.22
C VAL A 31 -2.98 -7.18 2.08
N VAL A 32 -2.73 -6.32 3.06
CA VAL A 32 -3.82 -5.68 3.83
C VAL A 32 -4.33 -4.48 3.05
N ILE A 33 -5.60 -4.54 2.66
CA ILE A 33 -6.31 -3.46 1.95
C ILE A 33 -7.19 -2.72 2.95
N SER A 34 -6.84 -1.47 3.24
CA SER A 34 -7.60 -0.64 4.16
C SER A 34 -8.85 -0.05 3.51
N GLY A 35 -9.86 0.25 4.33
CA GLY A 35 -11.04 1.00 3.89
C GLY A 35 -10.69 2.41 3.41
N LEU A 36 -9.58 3.00 3.90
CA LEU A 36 -9.05 4.27 3.39
C LEU A 36 -8.54 4.11 1.95
N PHE A 37 -7.74 3.06 1.69
CA PHE A 37 -7.26 2.77 0.33
C PHE A 37 -8.42 2.61 -0.65
N LEU A 38 -9.46 1.85 -0.28
CA LEU A 38 -10.64 1.69 -1.14
C LEU A 38 -11.33 3.02 -1.43
N LYS A 39 -11.46 3.91 -0.44
CA LYS A 39 -12.01 5.26 -0.64
C LYS A 39 -11.14 6.09 -1.59
N GLU A 40 -9.82 6.01 -1.47
CA GLU A 40 -8.87 6.73 -2.34
C GLU A 40 -8.86 6.21 -3.78
N VAL A 41 -9.04 4.91 -3.99
CA VAL A 41 -9.17 4.34 -5.34
C VAL A 41 -10.50 4.74 -5.97
N LYS A 42 -11.61 4.67 -5.20
CA LYS A 42 -12.93 5.11 -5.69
C LYS A 42 -12.99 6.59 -6.00
N SER A 43 -12.24 7.44 -5.30
CA SER A 43 -12.21 8.87 -5.62
C SER A 43 -11.47 9.18 -6.92
N LYS A 44 -10.70 8.22 -7.45
CA LYS A 44 -9.87 8.35 -8.67
C LYS A 44 -10.37 7.48 -9.83
N THR A 45 -11.38 6.64 -9.61
CA THR A 45 -11.88 5.67 -10.58
C THR A 45 -13.40 5.60 -10.53
N PHE A 46 -14.03 5.08 -11.58
CA PHE A 46 -15.48 4.82 -11.59
C PHE A 46 -15.84 3.43 -11.05
N LEU A 47 -14.87 2.70 -10.50
CA LEU A 47 -15.04 1.33 -10.03
C LEU A 47 -15.73 1.31 -8.67
N THR A 48 -16.61 0.33 -8.49
CA THR A 48 -17.15 -0.05 -7.19
C THR A 48 -16.11 -0.75 -6.33
N GLU A 49 -16.33 -0.82 -5.02
CA GLU A 49 -15.45 -1.60 -4.11
C GLU A 49 -15.36 -3.05 -4.54
N LYS A 50 -16.49 -3.63 -4.94
CA LYS A 50 -16.55 -5.00 -5.43
C LYS A 50 -15.65 -5.18 -6.65
N GLU A 51 -15.75 -4.29 -7.64
CA GLU A 51 -14.91 -4.38 -8.85
C GLU A 51 -13.42 -4.24 -8.50
N ILE A 52 -13.05 -3.30 -7.62
CA ILE A 52 -11.67 -3.14 -7.17
C ILE A 52 -11.14 -4.43 -6.52
N LEU A 53 -11.92 -5.05 -5.63
CA LEU A 53 -11.54 -6.30 -4.97
C LEU A 53 -11.52 -7.48 -5.95
N ASP A 54 -12.47 -7.54 -6.89
CA ASP A 54 -12.51 -8.53 -7.95
C ASP A 54 -11.28 -8.38 -8.86
N TYR A 55 -10.77 -7.18 -9.12
CA TYR A 55 -9.50 -6.95 -9.83
C TYR A 55 -8.31 -7.58 -9.10
N PHE A 56 -8.16 -7.34 -7.79
CA PHE A 56 -7.09 -7.96 -7.00
C PHE A 56 -7.19 -9.48 -6.96
N LYS A 57 -8.42 -10.00 -6.82
CA LYS A 57 -8.67 -11.43 -6.73
C LYS A 57 -8.53 -12.16 -8.07
N SER A 58 -8.99 -11.58 -9.17
CA SER A 58 -9.08 -12.26 -10.47
C SER A 58 -7.86 -12.02 -11.36
N ILE A 59 -7.35 -10.80 -11.41
CA ILE A 59 -6.23 -10.45 -12.30
C ILE A 59 -4.90 -10.76 -11.63
N TYR A 60 -4.73 -10.27 -10.40
CA TYR A 60 -3.47 -10.40 -9.69
C TYR A 60 -3.39 -11.68 -8.86
N LEU A 61 -4.51 -12.36 -8.59
CA LEU A 61 -4.58 -13.59 -7.80
C LEU A 61 -3.83 -13.47 -6.46
N ILE A 62 -3.82 -12.27 -5.87
CA ILE A 62 -3.14 -12.02 -4.59
C ILE A 62 -4.02 -12.45 -3.42
N LYS A 63 -3.39 -12.87 -2.34
CA LYS A 63 -4.07 -12.96 -1.05
C LYS A 63 -4.20 -11.57 -0.47
N TYR A 64 -5.36 -11.25 0.06
CA TYR A 64 -5.58 -10.00 0.75
C TYR A 64 -6.49 -10.16 1.95
N GLU A 65 -6.33 -9.24 2.90
CA GLU A 65 -7.22 -9.06 4.04
C GLU A 65 -7.80 -7.65 3.99
N LEU A 66 -9.02 -7.47 4.49
CA LEU A 66 -9.66 -6.17 4.56
C LEU A 66 -9.52 -5.60 5.97
N ALA A 67 -9.07 -4.34 6.05
CA ALA A 67 -8.98 -3.61 7.31
C ALA A 67 -9.94 -2.42 7.30
N PHE A 68 -10.93 -2.44 8.19
CA PHE A 68 -11.92 -1.37 8.32
C PHE A 68 -11.66 -0.50 9.56
N PRO A 69 -12.17 0.75 9.59
CA PRO A 69 -11.98 1.63 10.73
C PRO A 69 -12.45 0.96 12.03
N THR A 70 -11.63 1.06 13.07
CA THR A 70 -11.96 0.64 14.44
C THR A 70 -11.53 1.70 15.44
N ALA A 71 -12.03 1.65 16.67
CA ALA A 71 -11.61 2.57 17.72
C ALA A 71 -10.10 2.54 17.97
N LYS A 72 -9.46 1.36 17.85
CA LYS A 72 -8.00 1.21 17.98
C LYS A 72 -7.24 1.87 16.85
N VAL A 73 -7.72 1.73 15.61
CA VAL A 73 -7.15 2.44 14.45
C VAL A 73 -7.26 3.95 14.64
N ASP A 74 -8.39 4.44 15.15
CA ASP A 74 -8.59 5.87 15.41
C ASP A 74 -7.68 6.39 16.52
N GLU A 75 -7.49 5.63 17.60
CA GLU A 75 -6.57 5.95 18.69
C GLU A 75 -5.13 5.99 18.18
N ARG A 76 -4.68 4.95 17.48
CA ARG A 76 -3.35 4.89 16.88
C ARG A 76 -3.11 6.04 15.91
N ASN A 77 -4.09 6.39 15.08
CA ASN A 77 -3.99 7.53 14.16
C ASN A 77 -3.74 8.84 14.90
N LYS A 78 -4.41 9.08 16.04
CA LYS A 78 -4.16 10.27 16.87
C LYS A 78 -2.74 10.30 17.42
N GLU A 79 -2.24 9.17 17.92
CA GLU A 79 -0.86 9.05 18.41
C GLU A 79 0.16 9.35 17.31
N LEU A 80 -0.04 8.79 16.11
CA LEU A 80 0.87 8.98 14.98
C LEU A 80 0.87 10.43 14.49
N LYS A 81 -0.29 11.10 14.48
CA LYS A 81 -0.36 12.53 14.18
C LYS A 81 0.38 13.38 15.22
N ALA A 82 0.30 13.03 16.49
CA ALA A 82 1.06 13.70 17.54
C ALA A 82 2.58 13.50 17.40
N LYS A 83 3.01 12.41 16.75
CA LYS A 83 4.42 12.14 16.38
C LYS A 83 4.87 12.80 15.08
N GLY A 84 4.02 13.60 14.44
CA GLY A 84 4.37 14.38 13.26
C GLY A 84 4.00 13.74 11.92
N LEU A 85 3.35 12.58 11.88
CA LEU A 85 2.79 12.07 10.63
C LEU A 85 1.56 12.87 10.22
N HIS A 86 1.56 13.38 8.99
CA HIS A 86 0.39 14.08 8.45
C HIS A 86 -0.68 13.09 7.98
N TYR A 87 -1.92 13.59 7.90
CA TYR A 87 -2.99 12.87 7.23
C TYR A 87 -2.80 13.00 5.70
N PRO A 88 -3.00 11.94 4.89
CA PRO A 88 -3.57 10.63 5.23
C PRO A 88 -2.58 9.56 5.72
N ASP A 89 -1.28 9.82 5.67
CA ASP A 89 -0.21 8.85 5.96
C ASP A 89 -0.32 8.26 7.38
N SER A 90 -0.66 9.09 8.36
CA SER A 90 -0.90 8.66 9.75
C SER A 90 -1.99 7.58 9.85
N LEU A 91 -3.03 7.65 9.01
CA LEU A 91 -4.13 6.70 9.05
C LEU A 91 -3.77 5.39 8.34
N HIS A 92 -3.06 5.44 7.20
CA HIS A 92 -2.52 4.24 6.56
C HIS A 92 -1.55 3.50 7.48
N ALA A 93 -0.68 4.22 8.18
CA ALA A 93 0.22 3.66 9.17
C ALA A 93 -0.53 3.05 10.36
N ALA A 94 -1.60 3.70 10.84
CA ALA A 94 -2.43 3.15 11.90
C ALA A 94 -3.08 1.82 11.50
N TYR A 95 -3.59 1.71 10.27
CA TYR A 95 -4.10 0.44 9.76
C TYR A 95 -3.02 -0.64 9.76
N ALA A 96 -1.83 -0.34 9.23
CA ALA A 96 -0.75 -1.31 9.14
C ALA A 96 -0.31 -1.82 10.51
N LEU A 97 -0.17 -0.94 11.50
CA LEU A 97 0.21 -1.33 12.86
C LEU A 97 -0.88 -2.16 13.56
N GLU A 98 -2.14 -1.75 13.47
CA GLU A 98 -3.23 -2.46 14.16
C GLU A 98 -3.61 -3.80 13.49
N THR A 99 -3.19 -4.00 12.24
CA THR A 99 -3.30 -5.29 11.54
C THR A 99 -2.03 -6.13 11.62
N ASN A 100 -1.03 -5.70 12.40
CA ASN A 100 0.27 -6.36 12.57
C ASN A 100 1.00 -6.61 11.24
N CYS A 101 0.89 -5.68 10.28
CA CYS A 101 1.71 -5.72 9.08
C CYS A 101 3.19 -5.62 9.44
N GLU A 102 4.02 -6.48 8.85
CA GLU A 102 5.48 -6.39 8.99
C GLU A 102 6.06 -5.23 8.17
N TYR A 103 5.43 -4.93 7.03
CA TYR A 103 5.88 -3.91 6.08
C TYR A 103 4.78 -2.89 5.76
N LEU A 104 5.17 -1.62 5.67
CA LEU A 104 4.40 -0.56 5.03
C LEU A 104 5.07 -0.22 3.68
N VAL A 105 4.33 -0.37 2.59
CA VAL A 105 4.85 -0.17 1.23
C VAL A 105 4.44 1.21 0.71
N THR A 106 5.41 2.08 0.41
CA THR A 106 5.17 3.45 -0.07
C THR A 106 6.34 3.99 -0.91
N TRP A 107 6.04 4.86 -1.87
CA TRP A 107 7.09 5.62 -2.58
C TRP A 107 7.67 6.75 -1.73
N ASN A 108 6.92 7.23 -0.72
CA ASN A 108 7.28 8.41 0.06
C ASN A 108 7.90 8.01 1.41
N LYS A 109 8.93 7.15 1.42
CA LYS A 109 9.52 6.60 2.65
C LYS A 109 9.88 7.66 3.70
N LYS A 110 10.42 8.80 3.25
CA LYS A 110 10.80 9.94 4.12
C LYS A 110 9.66 10.46 4.99
N ASP A 111 8.41 10.38 4.50
CA ASP A 111 7.24 10.91 5.23
C ASP A 111 6.86 9.97 6.41
N PHE A 112 7.47 8.78 6.46
CA PHE A 112 7.25 7.75 7.48
C PHE A 112 8.49 7.53 8.37
N GLU A 113 9.51 8.39 8.32
CA GLU A 113 10.69 8.36 9.21
C GLU A 113 10.30 8.25 10.71
N PRO A 114 9.25 8.92 11.22
CA PRO A 114 8.85 8.75 12.63
C PRO A 114 8.37 7.33 12.99
N LEU A 115 8.21 6.43 12.01
CA LEU A 115 7.80 5.04 12.20
C LEU A 115 8.95 4.02 12.16
N GLU A 116 10.21 4.43 11.96
CA GLU A 116 11.35 3.51 11.73
C GLU A 116 11.47 2.39 12.77
N ASN A 117 11.03 2.64 14.02
CA ASN A 117 11.07 1.66 15.11
C ASN A 117 9.77 0.89 15.33
N LEU A 118 8.72 1.16 14.53
CA LEU A 118 7.38 0.58 14.70
C LEU A 118 7.01 -0.38 13.57
N ILE A 119 7.38 -0.05 12.33
CA ILE A 119 7.10 -0.87 11.15
C ILE A 119 8.17 -0.66 10.10
N ARG A 120 8.52 -1.70 9.34
CA ARG A 120 9.49 -1.57 8.25
C ARG A 120 8.84 -0.85 7.07
N VAL A 121 9.40 0.29 6.68
CA VAL A 121 8.91 1.06 5.53
C VAL A 121 9.79 0.75 4.31
N ILE A 122 9.18 0.24 3.25
CA ILE A 122 9.87 -0.09 2.00
C ILE A 122 9.15 0.51 0.79
N SER A 123 9.86 0.69 -0.32
CA SER A 123 9.25 1.04 -1.60
C SER A 123 8.84 -0.22 -2.38
N PRO A 124 7.90 -0.11 -3.34
CA PRO A 124 7.46 -1.26 -4.13
C PRO A 124 8.60 -2.01 -4.86
N ASP A 125 9.65 -1.31 -5.29
CA ASP A 125 10.82 -1.92 -5.94
C ASP A 125 11.79 -2.63 -4.96
N GLU A 126 11.74 -2.29 -3.68
CA GLU A 126 12.54 -2.95 -2.62
C GLU A 126 11.95 -4.30 -2.19
N VAL A 127 10.67 -4.56 -2.49
CA VAL A 127 9.93 -5.77 -2.07
C VAL A 127 10.66 -7.05 -2.48
N ARG A 128 11.22 -7.10 -3.70
CA ARG A 128 11.97 -8.26 -4.21
C ARG A 128 13.13 -8.67 -3.30
N ASN A 129 13.77 -7.71 -2.65
CA ASN A 129 14.97 -7.94 -1.86
C ASN A 129 14.69 -8.08 -0.35
N HIS A 130 13.53 -7.63 0.12
CA HIS A 130 13.25 -7.52 1.57
C HIS A 130 12.17 -8.48 2.08
N ILE A 131 11.22 -8.92 1.24
CA ILE A 131 10.17 -9.84 1.67
C ILE A 131 10.51 -11.25 1.17
N PRO A 132 10.80 -12.23 2.02
CA PRO A 132 11.18 -13.58 1.60
C PRO A 132 10.12 -14.29 0.73
#